data_AF-A1S0A0-F1
#
_entry.id   AF-A1S0A0-F1
#
_cell.length_a   1.000
_cell.length_b   1.000
_cell.length_c   1.000
_cell.angle_alpha   90.00
_cell.angle_beta   90.00
_cell.angle_gamma   90.00
#
_symmetry.space_group_name_H-M   'P 1'
#
loop_
_entity.id
_entity.type
_entity.pdbx_description
1 polymer ?
#
loop_
_entity_poly.entity_id
_entity_poly.type
_entity_poly.pdbx_seq_one_letter_code
_entity_poly.pdbx_strand_id
1 'polypeptide(L)'
;MRRVLLLACALAVLAATLGVVAQSCITLEDSLAVEVVLNKPGVSLNLAALLGSGHARSVSGEVAGYRSGFDDRLVVLVGYTRISASYPFIRVQVPVAGGKPLYAVGEGEVVAVLREELERLASQGVLRGLTAGDIEAIASRARLGDAGWDLRLVYEDGEWKPFNTTKMYTPLSACPVHPELDYESLPVYPAPGPRIPVALLVAVALAVAIAIYALRLRRKRSPALDVRHRSSA
;
A
#
# COMPACT_ATOMS: atom_id res chain seq x y z
N MET A 1 -56.13 31.01 11.96
CA MET A 1 -55.26 30.47 13.04
C MET A 1 -54.83 29.02 12.81
N ARG A 2 -55.73 28.05 12.63
CA ARG A 2 -55.38 26.61 12.42
C ARG A 2 -54.38 26.33 11.29
N ARG A 3 -54.52 26.99 10.13
CA ARG A 3 -53.61 26.83 8.97
C ARG A 3 -52.21 27.41 9.21
N VAL A 4 -52.11 28.47 10.00
CA VAL A 4 -50.82 29.11 10.35
C VAL A 4 -50.05 28.26 11.36
N LEU A 5 -50.76 27.65 12.32
CA LEU A 5 -50.17 26.76 13.31
C LEU A 5 -49.63 25.47 12.67
N LEU A 6 -50.37 24.89 11.72
CA LEU A 6 -49.93 23.71 10.98
C LEU A 6 -48.68 23.98 10.12
N LEU A 7 -48.62 25.14 9.47
CA LEU A 7 -47.44 25.53 8.69
C LEU A 7 -46.21 25.74 9.57
N ALA A 8 -46.38 26.38 10.74
CA ALA A 8 -45.30 26.60 11.70
C ALA A 8 -44.76 25.28 12.28
N CYS A 9 -45.64 24.32 12.60
CA CYS A 9 -45.23 22.98 13.02
C CYS A 9 -44.49 22.22 11.90
N ALA A 10 -44.97 22.29 10.66
CA ALA A 10 -44.30 21.65 9.53
C ALA A 10 -42.90 22.24 9.26
N LEU A 11 -42.75 23.57 9.36
CA LEU A 11 -41.46 24.27 9.25
C LEU A 11 -40.52 23.92 10.41
N ALA A 12 -41.02 23.80 11.64
CA ALA A 12 -40.22 23.39 12.79
C ALA A 12 -39.75 21.93 12.68
N VAL A 13 -40.61 21.03 12.18
CA VAL A 13 -40.24 19.63 11.90
C VAL A 13 -39.22 19.56 10.76
N LEU A 14 -39.41 20.32 9.67
CA LEU A 14 -38.47 20.37 8.56
C LEU A 14 -37.10 20.91 8.99
N ALA A 15 -37.07 21.98 9.80
CA ALA A 15 -35.85 22.53 10.38
C ALA A 15 -35.16 21.54 11.33
N ALA A 16 -35.94 20.79 12.14
CA ALA A 16 -35.41 19.74 13.00
C ALA A 16 -34.85 18.55 12.22
N THR A 17 -35.44 18.21 11.05
CA THR A 17 -34.92 17.14 10.18
C THR A 17 -33.71 17.57 9.34
N LEU A 18 -33.58 18.86 9.02
CA LEU A 18 -32.45 19.40 8.26
C LEU A 18 -31.18 19.57 9.11
N GLY A 19 -31.30 19.53 10.44
CA GLY A 19 -30.19 19.73 11.39
C GLY A 19 -29.30 18.51 11.64
N VAL A 20 -29.62 17.33 11.11
CA VAL A 20 -28.79 16.11 11.22
C VAL A 20 -28.07 15.87 9.91
N VAL A 21 -27.25 16.84 9.49
CA VAL A 21 -26.11 16.50 8.64
C VAL A 21 -25.07 15.88 9.56
N ALA A 22 -25.07 14.54 9.62
CA ALA A 22 -23.91 13.82 10.11
C ALA A 22 -22.72 14.29 9.26
N GLN A 23 -21.87 15.14 9.82
CA GLN A 23 -20.64 15.55 9.15
C GLN A 23 -19.79 14.29 9.06
N SER A 24 -19.79 13.64 7.91
CA SER A 24 -18.75 12.66 7.62
C SER A 24 -17.44 13.42 7.62
N CYS A 25 -16.51 12.99 8.47
CA CYS A 25 -15.22 13.63 8.65
C CYS A 25 -14.31 13.25 7.49
N ILE A 26 -14.66 13.71 6.28
CA ILE A 26 -13.94 13.44 5.05
C ILE A 26 -13.09 14.66 4.74
N THR A 27 -11.78 14.48 4.79
CA THR A 27 -10.80 15.48 4.38
C THR A 27 -10.39 15.30 2.91
N LEU A 28 -9.73 16.31 2.33
CA LEU A 28 -9.15 16.17 0.99
C LEU A 28 -8.09 15.06 0.99
N GLU A 29 -7.32 14.96 2.07
CA GLU A 29 -6.32 13.93 2.31
C GLU A 29 -6.93 12.53 2.33
N ASP A 30 -8.15 12.37 2.86
CA ASP A 30 -8.85 11.07 2.83
C ASP A 30 -9.29 10.72 1.42
N SER A 31 -9.80 11.69 0.65
CA SER A 31 -10.18 11.47 -0.77
C SER A 31 -9.00 11.14 -1.69
N LEU A 32 -7.78 11.36 -1.21
CA LEU A 32 -6.52 11.15 -1.94
C LEU A 32 -5.63 10.09 -1.29
N ALA A 33 -6.24 9.20 -0.50
CA ALA A 33 -5.54 8.13 0.18
C ALA A 33 -6.27 6.80 0.09
N VAL A 34 -5.54 5.73 0.40
CA VAL A 34 -6.08 4.43 0.78
C VAL A 34 -5.52 4.10 2.16
N GLU A 35 -6.39 3.82 3.13
CA GLU A 35 -6.05 3.38 4.47
C GLU A 35 -6.61 1.98 4.72
N VAL A 36 -5.78 1.09 5.26
CA VAL A 36 -6.14 -0.29 5.57
C VAL A 36 -5.80 -0.53 7.03
N VAL A 37 -6.82 -0.83 7.84
CA VAL A 37 -6.66 -1.30 9.22
C VAL A 37 -6.51 -2.81 9.17
N LEU A 38 -5.33 -3.30 9.50
CA LEU A 38 -4.95 -4.71 9.40
C LEU A 38 -5.43 -5.50 10.62
N ASN A 39 -6.75 -5.52 10.84
CA ASN A 39 -7.40 -6.16 11.99
C ASN A 39 -7.65 -7.67 11.83
N LYS A 40 -7.17 -8.30 10.75
CA LYS A 40 -7.21 -9.75 10.58
C LYS A 40 -6.42 -10.43 11.73
N PRO A 41 -6.96 -11.47 12.39
CA PRO A 41 -6.28 -12.14 13.49
C PRO A 41 -4.89 -12.65 13.10
N GLY A 42 -3.92 -12.44 13.99
CA GLY A 42 -2.52 -12.82 13.79
C GLY A 42 -1.67 -11.77 13.06
N VAL A 43 -2.28 -10.69 12.54
CA VAL A 43 -1.51 -9.58 11.97
C VAL A 43 -0.91 -8.71 13.07
N SER A 44 0.37 -8.36 12.93
CA SER A 44 1.09 -7.50 13.88
C SER A 44 2.13 -6.63 13.17
N LEU A 45 2.49 -5.52 13.82
CA LEU A 45 3.44 -4.53 13.30
C LEU A 45 4.64 -4.36 14.25
N ASN A 46 5.84 -4.51 13.71
CA ASN A 46 7.07 -4.15 14.40
C ASN A 46 7.51 -2.72 14.01
N LEU A 47 6.84 -1.72 14.61
CA LEU A 47 7.10 -0.31 14.34
C LEU A 47 8.55 0.09 14.69
N ALA A 48 9.12 -0.51 15.74
CA ALA A 48 10.50 -0.27 16.14
C ALA A 48 11.50 -0.71 15.06
N ALA A 49 11.25 -1.85 14.39
CA ALA A 49 12.09 -2.29 13.27
C ALA A 49 11.98 -1.34 12.07
N LEU A 50 10.78 -0.81 11.78
CA LEU A 50 10.59 0.17 10.71
C LEU A 50 11.37 1.46 11.00
N LEU A 51 11.24 2.02 12.21
CA LEU A 51 11.98 3.22 12.61
C LEU A 51 13.49 2.98 12.67
N GLY A 52 13.92 1.80 13.15
CA GLY A 52 15.32 1.39 13.22
C GLY A 52 15.99 1.17 11.86
N SER A 53 15.22 1.08 10.76
CA SER A 53 15.77 0.96 9.40
C SER A 53 16.45 2.23 8.90
N GLY A 54 16.18 3.39 9.50
CA GLY A 54 16.63 4.69 9.01
C GLY A 54 15.88 5.21 7.77
N HIS A 55 14.93 4.45 7.25
CA HIS A 55 14.12 4.81 6.07
C HIS A 55 12.73 5.36 6.41
N ALA A 56 12.39 5.46 7.69
CA ALA A 56 11.14 6.01 8.18
C ALA A 56 11.38 6.93 9.38
N ARG A 57 10.49 7.91 9.58
CA ARG A 57 10.53 8.85 10.71
C ARG A 57 9.23 8.79 11.47
N SER A 58 9.27 8.95 12.80
CA SER A 58 8.05 9.12 13.60
C SER A 58 7.38 10.44 13.23
N VAL A 59 6.11 10.37 12.83
CA VAL A 59 5.24 11.54 12.55
C VAL A 59 4.31 11.83 13.73
N SER A 60 3.98 10.79 14.50
CA SER A 60 3.36 10.88 15.82
C SER A 60 3.78 9.64 16.63
N GLY A 61 3.53 9.63 17.95
CA GLY A 61 4.08 8.60 18.85
C GLY A 61 3.82 7.14 18.42
N GLU A 62 2.72 6.87 17.72
CA GLU A 62 2.36 5.52 17.24
C GLU A 62 2.33 5.41 15.71
N VAL A 63 2.87 6.39 14.98
CA VAL A 63 2.87 6.43 13.52
C VAL A 63 4.24 6.82 12.97
N ALA A 64 4.73 6.01 12.04
CA ALA A 64 5.88 6.32 11.21
C ALA A 64 5.42 6.74 9.80
N GLY A 65 6.18 7.64 9.18
CA GLY A 65 5.97 8.10 7.82
C GLY A 65 7.27 8.03 7.00
N TYR A 66 7.11 7.81 5.70
CA TYR A 66 8.17 7.89 4.68
C TYR A 66 7.56 8.14 3.30
N ARG A 67 8.39 8.58 2.34
CA ARG A 67 8.03 8.60 0.91
C ARG A 67 8.35 7.25 0.28
N SER A 68 7.44 6.72 -0.54
CA SER A 68 7.65 5.40 -1.15
C SER A 68 8.77 5.45 -2.19
N GLY A 69 9.69 4.50 -2.18
CA GLY A 69 10.66 4.36 -3.26
C GLY A 69 10.09 3.73 -4.54
N PHE A 70 8.85 3.22 -4.51
CA PHE A 70 8.16 2.72 -5.70
C PHE A 70 7.51 3.87 -6.50
N ASP A 71 7.08 4.91 -5.81
CA ASP A 71 6.69 6.21 -6.36
C ASP A 71 6.88 7.27 -5.28
N ASP A 72 7.92 8.11 -5.41
CA ASP A 72 8.27 9.06 -4.37
C ASP A 72 7.28 10.22 -4.26
N ARG A 73 6.35 10.37 -5.21
CA ARG A 73 5.22 11.30 -5.10
C ARG A 73 4.26 10.90 -3.98
N LEU A 74 4.29 9.64 -3.54
CA LEU A 74 3.38 9.10 -2.54
C LEU A 74 4.05 8.96 -1.16
N VAL A 75 3.27 9.28 -0.13
CA VAL A 75 3.66 9.07 1.27
C VAL A 75 2.98 7.82 1.80
N VAL A 76 3.71 7.09 2.62
CA VAL A 76 3.23 5.93 3.36
C VAL A 76 3.29 6.25 4.84
N LEU A 77 2.15 6.12 5.51
CA LEU A 77 2.03 6.16 6.97
C LEU A 77 1.74 4.75 7.48
N VAL A 78 2.49 4.31 8.47
CA VAL A 78 2.34 2.99 9.09
C VAL A 78 2.33 3.17 10.60
N GLY A 79 1.35 2.60 11.28
CA GLY A 79 1.22 2.81 12.71
C GLY A 79 0.12 1.97 13.33
N TYR A 80 -0.38 2.45 14.46
CA TYR A 80 -1.52 1.87 15.16
C TYR A 80 -2.72 2.81 15.17
N THR A 81 -3.90 2.22 15.05
CA THR A 81 -5.18 2.93 15.16
C THR A 81 -6.15 2.13 16.01
N ARG A 82 -7.13 2.81 16.61
CA ARG A 82 -8.13 2.17 17.46
C ARG A 82 -9.49 2.12 16.78
N ILE A 83 -10.05 0.92 16.70
CA ILE A 83 -11.47 0.67 16.43
C ILE A 83 -12.09 0.07 17.71
N SER A 84 -12.22 -1.25 17.81
CA SER A 84 -12.54 -1.96 19.05
C SER A 84 -11.30 -2.23 19.94
N ALA A 85 -10.14 -2.37 19.32
CA ALA A 85 -8.83 -2.55 19.94
C ALA A 85 -7.78 -1.78 19.13
N SER A 86 -6.50 -1.87 19.54
CA SER A 86 -5.40 -1.31 18.77
C SER A 86 -5.00 -2.28 17.66
N TYR A 87 -4.99 -1.80 16.42
CA TYR A 87 -4.62 -2.57 15.23
C TYR A 87 -3.59 -1.83 14.39
N PRO A 88 -2.68 -2.54 13.71
CA PRO A 88 -1.84 -1.92 12.72
C PRO A 88 -2.66 -1.30 11.60
N PHE A 89 -2.19 -0.21 11.04
CA PHE A 89 -2.70 0.30 9.78
C PHE A 89 -1.55 0.69 8.84
N ILE A 90 -1.87 0.72 7.56
CA ILE A 90 -1.07 1.37 6.53
C ILE A 90 -1.97 2.36 5.77
N ARG A 91 -1.43 3.53 5.46
CA ARG A 91 -2.07 4.54 4.62
C ARG A 91 -1.10 4.96 3.53
N VAL A 92 -1.52 4.86 2.28
CA VAL A 92 -0.80 5.41 1.12
C VAL A 92 -1.58 6.63 0.63
N GLN A 93 -0.89 7.76 0.50
CA GLN A 93 -1.54 9.06 0.30
C GLN A 93 -0.77 9.92 -0.70
N VAL A 94 -1.52 10.66 -1.52
CA VAL A 94 -1.00 11.82 -2.25
C VAL A 94 -0.87 13.00 -1.27
N PRO A 95 0.34 13.57 -1.08
CA PRO A 95 0.53 14.73 -0.24
C PRO A 95 -0.34 15.92 -0.67
N VAL A 96 -0.85 16.65 0.32
CA VAL A 96 -1.65 17.87 0.14
C VAL A 96 -0.91 19.03 0.81
N ALA A 97 -0.85 20.17 0.15
CA ALA A 97 -0.36 21.42 0.72
C ALA A 97 -1.21 22.59 0.21
N GLY A 98 -1.56 23.53 1.09
CA GLY A 98 -2.38 24.68 0.73
C GLY A 98 -3.75 24.30 0.14
N GLY A 99 -4.33 23.19 0.62
CA GLY A 99 -5.63 22.67 0.19
C GLY A 99 -5.65 22.08 -1.23
N LYS A 100 -4.49 21.70 -1.77
CA LYS A 100 -4.38 21.09 -3.10
C LYS A 100 -3.43 19.88 -3.09
N PRO A 101 -3.68 18.85 -3.92
CA PRO A 101 -2.71 17.79 -4.11
C PRO A 101 -1.40 18.35 -4.69
N LEU A 102 -0.26 17.90 -4.17
CA LEU A 102 1.05 18.25 -4.71
C LEU A 102 1.31 17.59 -6.07
N TYR A 103 0.69 16.44 -6.31
CA TYR A 103 0.93 15.62 -7.50
C TYR A 103 -0.38 15.14 -8.12
N ALA A 104 -0.40 15.01 -9.45
CA ALA A 104 -1.44 14.27 -10.14
C ALA A 104 -1.05 12.78 -10.17
N VAL A 105 -1.70 11.99 -9.32
CA VAL A 105 -1.50 10.54 -9.22
C VAL A 105 -2.87 9.86 -9.26
N GLY A 106 -3.02 8.85 -10.11
CA GLY A 106 -4.28 8.11 -10.27
C GLY A 106 -4.44 6.99 -9.24
N GLU A 107 -5.69 6.51 -9.08
CA GLU A 107 -6.01 5.38 -8.20
C GLU A 107 -5.13 4.15 -8.46
N GLY A 108 -4.94 3.78 -9.73
CA GLY A 108 -4.14 2.61 -10.09
C GLY A 108 -2.70 2.69 -9.62
N GLU A 109 -2.11 3.89 -9.58
CA GLU A 109 -0.74 4.12 -9.09
C GLU A 109 -0.70 4.02 -7.55
N VAL A 110 -1.67 4.62 -6.86
CA VAL A 110 -1.77 4.54 -5.39
C VAL A 110 -1.97 3.10 -4.92
N VAL A 111 -2.86 2.34 -5.59
CA VAL A 111 -3.13 0.93 -5.28
C VAL A 111 -1.92 0.04 -5.61
N ALA A 112 -1.20 0.33 -6.71
CA ALA A 112 0.04 -0.38 -7.02
C ALA A 112 1.10 -0.18 -5.93
N VAL A 113 1.29 1.06 -5.47
CA VAL A 113 2.20 1.34 -4.35
C VAL A 113 1.72 0.69 -3.06
N LEU A 114 0.43 0.73 -2.72
CA LEU A 114 -0.09 0.02 -1.55
C LEU A 114 0.26 -1.48 -1.58
N ARG A 115 0.09 -2.15 -2.72
CA ARG A 115 0.48 -3.57 -2.89
C ARG A 115 1.97 -3.76 -2.60
N GLU A 116 2.83 -3.02 -3.30
CA GLU A 116 4.29 -3.14 -3.20
C GLU A 116 4.81 -2.83 -1.79
N GLU A 117 4.18 -1.87 -1.10
CA GLU A 117 4.48 -1.50 0.28
C GLU A 117 4.09 -2.61 1.27
N LEU A 118 2.89 -3.18 1.13
CA LEU A 118 2.46 -4.33 1.93
C LEU A 118 3.40 -5.52 1.73
N GLU A 119 3.78 -5.83 0.49
CA GLU A 119 4.75 -6.88 0.19
C GLU A 119 6.11 -6.61 0.84
N ARG A 120 6.64 -5.38 0.70
CA ARG A 120 7.93 -5.00 1.27
C ARG A 120 7.91 -5.16 2.78
N LEU A 121 6.94 -4.55 3.46
CA LEU A 121 6.83 -4.60 4.92
C LEU A 121 6.63 -6.03 5.43
N ALA A 122 5.87 -6.87 4.71
CA ALA A 122 5.72 -8.28 5.03
C ALA A 122 7.04 -9.06 4.86
N SER A 123 7.73 -8.88 3.73
CA SER A 123 8.99 -9.57 3.42
C SER A 123 10.11 -9.25 4.40
N GLN A 124 10.10 -8.05 4.97
CA GLN A 124 11.06 -7.59 5.97
C GLN A 124 10.67 -7.98 7.40
N GLY A 125 9.51 -8.62 7.58
CA GLY A 125 8.98 -8.99 8.90
C GLY A 125 8.57 -7.80 9.77
N VAL A 126 8.42 -6.61 9.16
CA VAL A 126 7.85 -5.41 9.79
C VAL A 126 6.35 -5.62 9.98
N LEU A 127 5.66 -6.08 8.94
CA LEU A 127 4.32 -6.65 9.06
C LEU A 127 4.42 -8.17 9.11
N ARG A 128 3.70 -8.79 10.04
CA ARG A 128 3.64 -10.26 10.19
C ARG A 128 2.20 -10.72 10.14
N GLY A 129 1.97 -11.96 9.73
CA GLY A 129 0.63 -12.57 9.69
C GLY A 129 -0.19 -12.24 8.44
N LEU A 130 0.32 -11.38 7.56
CA LEU A 130 -0.30 -11.07 6.26
C LEU A 130 0.22 -12.06 5.21
N THR A 131 -0.68 -12.70 4.46
CA THR A 131 -0.31 -13.61 3.36
C THR A 131 -0.31 -12.88 2.02
N ALA A 132 0.33 -13.45 0.99
CA ALA A 132 0.24 -12.92 -0.37
C ALA A 132 -1.21 -12.82 -0.87
N GLY A 133 -2.06 -13.79 -0.50
CA GLY A 133 -3.49 -13.75 -0.82
C GLY A 133 -4.22 -12.60 -0.13
N ASP A 134 -3.82 -12.24 1.10
CA ASP A 134 -4.38 -11.07 1.80
C ASP A 134 -3.99 -9.77 1.10
N ILE A 135 -2.73 -9.65 0.66
CA ILE A 135 -2.23 -8.47 -0.05
C ILE A 135 -3.02 -8.27 -1.36
N GLU A 136 -3.23 -9.33 -2.14
CA GLU A 136 -4.04 -9.25 -3.36
C GLU A 136 -5.51 -8.96 -3.08
N ALA A 137 -6.07 -9.53 -2.00
CA ALA A 137 -7.44 -9.23 -1.60
C ALA A 137 -7.62 -7.77 -1.18
N ILE A 138 -6.64 -7.18 -0.48
CA ILE A 138 -6.62 -5.76 -0.14
C ILE A 138 -6.51 -4.92 -1.42
N ALA A 139 -5.51 -5.18 -2.27
CA ALA A 139 -5.23 -4.38 -3.46
C ALA A 139 -6.37 -4.42 -4.48
N SER A 140 -7.07 -5.55 -4.62
CA SER A 140 -8.23 -5.67 -5.51
C SER A 140 -9.46 -4.88 -5.03
N ARG A 141 -9.59 -4.69 -3.71
CA ARG A 141 -10.70 -3.95 -3.09
C ARG A 141 -10.41 -2.46 -2.90
N ALA A 142 -9.15 -2.09 -2.72
CA ALA A 142 -8.72 -0.71 -2.51
C ALA A 142 -9.16 0.24 -3.63
N ARG A 143 -9.72 1.38 -3.23
CA ARG A 143 -10.06 2.52 -4.09
C ARG A 143 -9.53 3.80 -3.49
N LEU A 144 -9.19 4.77 -4.34
CA LEU A 144 -8.78 6.08 -3.86
C LEU A 144 -9.97 6.74 -3.15
N GLY A 145 -9.78 7.17 -1.91
CA GLY A 145 -10.86 7.61 -1.04
C GLY A 145 -11.29 6.58 0.02
N ASP A 146 -10.80 5.34 -0.05
CA ASP A 146 -10.94 4.34 1.02
C ASP A 146 -10.01 4.67 2.19
N ALA A 147 -10.16 5.86 2.76
CA ALA A 147 -9.37 6.34 3.88
C ALA A 147 -10.20 7.19 4.85
N GLY A 148 -9.61 7.55 5.97
CA GLY A 148 -10.32 8.21 7.06
C GLY A 148 -11.19 7.21 7.83
N TRP A 149 -11.89 7.71 8.85
CA TRP A 149 -12.53 6.85 9.84
C TRP A 149 -13.56 5.88 9.22
N ASP A 150 -14.39 6.38 8.31
CA ASP A 150 -15.57 5.67 7.80
C ASP A 150 -15.24 4.70 6.65
N LEU A 151 -14.32 5.08 5.75
CA LEU A 151 -14.12 4.39 4.47
C LEU A 151 -12.88 3.51 4.42
N ARG A 152 -11.96 3.63 5.37
CA ARG A 152 -10.79 2.73 5.47
C ARG A 152 -11.20 1.27 5.44
N LEU A 153 -10.38 0.45 4.80
CA LEU A 153 -10.62 -0.97 4.66
C LEU A 153 -10.32 -1.70 5.97
N VAL A 154 -11.21 -2.62 6.35
CA VAL A 154 -11.04 -3.51 7.48
C VAL A 154 -11.40 -4.94 7.07
N TYR A 155 -10.91 -5.92 7.81
CA TYR A 155 -11.24 -7.33 7.67
C TYR A 155 -12.41 -7.72 8.58
N GLU A 156 -13.48 -8.27 8.00
CA GLU A 156 -14.60 -8.85 8.74
C GLU A 156 -15.28 -9.93 7.89
N ASP A 157 -15.67 -11.05 8.52
CA ASP A 157 -16.38 -12.16 7.88
C ASP A 157 -15.67 -12.74 6.63
N GLY A 158 -14.32 -12.74 6.63
CA GLY A 158 -13.52 -13.31 5.54
C GLY A 158 -13.15 -12.34 4.43
N GLU A 159 -13.61 -11.09 4.50
CA GLU A 159 -13.41 -10.10 3.43
C GLU A 159 -12.81 -8.79 3.94
N TRP A 160 -12.05 -8.12 3.07
CA TRP A 160 -11.65 -6.73 3.23
C TRP A 160 -12.73 -5.82 2.64
N LYS A 161 -13.31 -4.93 3.46
CA LYS A 161 -14.42 -4.05 3.07
C LYS A 161 -14.38 -2.72 3.85
N PRO A 162 -15.04 -1.65 3.35
CA PRO A 162 -15.05 -0.36 4.02
C PRO A 162 -15.63 -0.44 5.43
N PHE A 163 -15.03 0.26 6.39
CA PHE A 163 -15.38 0.16 7.81
C PHE A 163 -16.87 0.43 8.07
N ASN A 164 -17.45 1.43 7.42
CA ASN A 164 -18.88 1.79 7.54
C ASN A 164 -19.88 0.73 7.06
N THR A 165 -19.40 -0.33 6.40
CA THR A 165 -20.22 -1.48 5.98
C THR A 165 -20.14 -2.66 6.95
N THR A 166 -19.37 -2.53 8.03
CA THR A 166 -19.10 -3.61 8.98
C THR A 166 -19.97 -3.54 10.23
N LYS A 167 -20.10 -4.66 10.94
CA LYS A 167 -20.81 -4.72 12.23
C LYS A 167 -20.04 -4.00 13.33
N MET A 168 -18.74 -3.79 13.15
CA MET A 168 -17.85 -3.05 14.06
C MET A 168 -17.98 -1.53 13.92
N TYR A 169 -18.67 -1.04 12.88
CA TYR A 169 -18.74 0.39 12.60
C TYR A 169 -19.32 1.17 13.78
N THR A 170 -18.58 2.18 14.21
CA THR A 170 -19.04 3.15 15.19
C THR A 170 -18.77 4.53 14.61
N PRO A 171 -19.80 5.35 14.33
CA PRO A 171 -19.59 6.70 13.81
C PRO A 171 -18.76 7.56 14.75
N LEU A 172 -17.94 8.45 14.21
CA LEU A 172 -17.30 9.48 15.02
C LEU A 172 -18.34 10.44 15.60
N SER A 173 -18.15 10.81 16.86
CA SER A 173 -18.95 11.86 17.51
C SER A 173 -18.48 13.27 17.14
N ALA A 174 -17.23 13.42 16.69
CA ALA A 174 -16.64 14.68 16.24
C ALA A 174 -15.45 14.42 15.30
N CYS A 175 -15.16 15.37 14.41
CA CYS A 175 -14.01 15.29 13.52
C CYS A 175 -12.72 15.70 14.24
N PRO A 176 -11.73 14.81 14.37
CA PRO A 176 -10.43 15.19 14.89
C PRO A 176 -9.75 16.17 13.92
N VAL A 177 -9.18 17.25 14.47
CA VAL A 177 -8.29 18.13 13.71
C VAL A 177 -6.94 17.44 13.60
N HIS A 178 -6.56 17.05 12.40
CA HIS A 178 -5.23 16.49 12.16
C HIS A 178 -4.23 17.64 11.95
N PRO A 179 -3.07 17.63 12.65
CA PRO A 179 -2.02 18.58 12.35
C PRO A 179 -1.49 18.37 10.93
N GLU A 180 -1.19 19.46 10.24
CA GLU A 180 -0.58 19.41 8.91
C GLU A 180 0.81 18.75 9.03
N LEU A 181 1.02 17.67 8.29
CA LEU A 181 2.28 16.96 8.25
C LEU A 181 3.15 17.53 7.13
N ASP A 182 4.39 17.88 7.45
CA ASP A 182 5.40 18.21 6.44
C ASP A 182 5.89 16.94 5.75
N TYR A 183 5.15 16.54 4.71
CA TYR A 183 5.41 15.35 3.90
C TYR A 183 6.73 15.43 3.13
N GLU A 184 7.21 16.62 2.77
CA GLU A 184 8.45 16.79 2.01
C GLU A 184 9.69 16.49 2.87
N SER A 185 9.58 16.68 4.19
CA SER A 185 10.66 16.36 5.14
C SER A 185 10.84 14.86 5.42
N LEU A 186 9.96 14.00 4.90
CA LEU A 186 10.01 12.57 5.13
C LEU A 186 11.12 11.91 4.29
N PRO A 187 11.87 10.93 4.88
CA PRO A 187 12.86 10.19 4.12
C PRO A 187 12.19 9.36 3.02
N VAL A 188 12.91 9.14 1.90
CA VAL A 188 12.50 8.17 0.88
C VAL A 188 12.95 6.78 1.32
N TYR A 189 12.03 5.82 1.37
CA TYR A 189 12.36 4.42 1.58
C TYR A 189 12.66 3.79 0.21
N PRO A 190 13.94 3.58 -0.18
CA PRO A 190 14.29 3.12 -1.52
C PRO A 190 13.59 1.80 -1.86
N ALA A 191 13.06 1.72 -3.08
CA ALA A 191 12.57 0.46 -3.61
C ALA A 191 13.73 -0.55 -3.69
N PRO A 192 13.47 -1.85 -3.47
CA PRO A 192 14.44 -2.87 -3.82
C PRO A 192 14.84 -2.70 -5.29
N GLY A 193 16.14 -2.84 -5.59
CA GLY A 193 16.63 -2.79 -6.97
C GLY A 193 15.91 -3.82 -7.87
N PRO A 194 16.07 -3.73 -9.20
CA PRO A 194 15.35 -4.56 -10.15
C PRO A 194 15.44 -6.04 -9.77
N ARG A 195 14.29 -6.67 -9.50
CA ARG A 195 14.19 -8.11 -9.23
C ARG A 195 14.43 -8.84 -10.54
N ILE A 196 15.66 -9.32 -10.78
CA ILE A 196 15.93 -10.20 -11.93
C ILE A 196 15.13 -11.49 -11.71
N PRO A 197 14.23 -11.88 -12.63
CA PRO A 197 13.43 -13.09 -12.44
C PRO A 197 14.35 -14.30 -12.28
N VAL A 198 14.12 -15.13 -11.26
CA VAL A 198 14.91 -16.37 -11.07
C VAL A 198 14.87 -17.23 -12.34
N ALA A 199 13.74 -17.27 -13.04
CA ALA A 199 13.62 -17.94 -14.33
C ALA A 199 14.60 -17.40 -15.39
N LEU A 200 14.87 -16.09 -15.42
CA LEU A 200 15.85 -15.49 -16.32
C LEU A 200 17.28 -15.89 -15.94
N LEU A 201 17.60 -15.91 -14.64
CA LEU A 201 18.90 -16.40 -14.16
C LEU A 201 19.12 -17.87 -14.51
N VAL A 202 18.10 -18.71 -14.33
CA VAL A 202 18.12 -20.13 -14.70
C VAL A 202 18.26 -20.31 -16.21
N ALA A 203 17.53 -19.54 -17.02
CA ALA A 203 17.61 -19.58 -18.48
C ALA A 203 19.02 -19.20 -18.98
N VAL A 204 19.60 -18.14 -18.41
CA VAL A 204 20.98 -17.73 -18.73
C VAL A 204 21.98 -18.83 -18.33
N ALA A 205 21.85 -19.42 -17.14
CA ALA A 205 22.72 -20.51 -16.69
C ALA A 205 22.62 -21.74 -17.62
N LEU A 206 21.42 -22.12 -18.04
CA LEU A 206 21.19 -23.20 -19.02
C LEU A 206 21.82 -22.89 -20.38
N ALA A 207 21.64 -21.68 -20.89
CA ALA A 207 22.24 -21.26 -22.16
C ALA A 207 23.77 -21.33 -22.12
N VAL A 208 24.38 -20.89 -21.01
CA VAL A 208 25.83 -20.99 -20.78
C VAL A 208 26.28 -22.46 -20.73
N ALA A 209 25.55 -23.32 -20.01
CA ALA A 209 25.87 -24.75 -19.92
C ALA A 209 25.80 -25.44 -21.29
N ILE A 210 24.78 -25.14 -22.09
CA ILE A 210 24.62 -25.64 -23.46
C ILE A 210 25.77 -25.17 -24.34
N ALA A 211 26.15 -23.88 -24.27
CA ALA A 211 27.27 -23.34 -25.02
C ALA A 211 28.60 -24.04 -24.66
N ILE A 212 28.87 -24.22 -23.37
CA ILE A 212 30.06 -24.95 -22.88
C ILE A 212 30.06 -26.39 -23.41
N TYR A 213 28.91 -27.08 -23.35
CA TYR A 213 28.77 -28.44 -23.85
C TYR A 213 29.03 -28.53 -25.36
N ALA A 214 28.44 -27.63 -26.15
CA ALA A 214 28.65 -27.55 -27.59
C ALA A 214 30.12 -27.28 -27.96
N LEU A 215 30.81 -26.38 -27.23
CA LEU A 215 32.24 -26.12 -27.41
C LEU A 215 33.09 -27.36 -27.10
N ARG A 216 32.77 -28.11 -26.04
CA ARG A 216 33.44 -29.37 -25.70
C ARG A 216 33.26 -30.42 -26.80
N LEU A 217 32.06 -30.55 -27.36
CA LEU A 217 31.79 -31.48 -28.47
C LEU A 217 32.56 -31.12 -29.74
N ARG A 218 32.65 -29.83 -30.10
CA ARG A 218 33.45 -29.37 -31.25
C ARG A 218 34.93 -29.69 -31.06
N ARG A 219 35.48 -29.49 -29.85
CA ARG A 219 36.88 -29.81 -29.53
C ARG A 219 37.17 -31.31 -29.68
N LYS A 220 36.23 -32.18 -29.27
CA LYS A 220 36.34 -33.65 -29.43
C LYS A 220 36.25 -34.13 -30.89
N ARG A 221 35.57 -33.38 -31.76
CA ARG A 221 35.37 -33.70 -33.19
C ARG A 221 36.45 -33.15 -34.12
N SER A 222 37.53 -32.55 -33.60
CA SER A 222 38.70 -32.19 -34.40
C SER A 222 39.82 -33.22 -34.22
N PRO A 223 39.74 -34.44 -34.81
CA PRO A 223 40.94 -35.24 -35.02
C PRO A 223 41.77 -34.61 -36.13
N ALA A 224 43.08 -34.69 -35.98
CA ALA A 224 44.10 -34.12 -36.85
C ALA A 224 43.77 -34.26 -38.34
N LEU A 225 43.81 -33.14 -39.06
CA LEU A 225 44.20 -33.14 -40.47
C LEU A 225 45.68 -33.52 -40.52
N ASP A 226 45.92 -34.83 -40.45
CA ASP A 226 47.17 -35.50 -40.77
C ASP A 226 47.43 -35.29 -42.27
N VAL A 227 48.13 -34.20 -42.58
CA VAL A 227 48.70 -34.00 -43.92
C VAL A 227 49.86 -34.97 -44.05
N ARG A 228 49.56 -36.15 -44.58
CA ARG A 228 50.54 -37.06 -45.17
C ARG A 228 51.38 -36.30 -46.19
N HIS A 229 52.60 -35.94 -45.82
CA HIS A 229 53.64 -35.69 -46.82
C HIS A 229 54.00 -37.04 -47.43
N ARG A 230 53.50 -37.25 -48.66
CA ARG A 230 53.97 -38.32 -49.55
C ARG A 230 55.45 -38.13 -49.85
N SER A 231 56.19 -39.23 -49.80
CA SER A 231 57.46 -39.40 -50.50
C SER A 231 57.25 -39.29 -52.02
N SER A 232 58.20 -38.65 -52.71
CA SER A 232 58.79 -39.12 -53.98
C SER A 232 59.76 -38.08 -54.55
N ALA A 233 61.05 -38.32 -54.36
CA ALA A 233 62.15 -38.28 -55.34
C ALA A 233 63.48 -38.39 -54.59
#